data_AF-A0A0L0CJN1-F1
#
_entry.id   AF-A0A0L0CJN1-F1
#
_cell.length_a   1.000
_cell.length_b   1.000
_cell.length_c   1.000
_cell.angle_alpha   90.00
_cell.angle_beta   90.00
_cell.angle_gamma   90.00
#
_symmetry.space_group_name_H-M   'P 1'
#
loop_
_entity.id
_entity.type
_entity.pdbx_description
1 polymer ?
#
loop_
_entity_poly.entity_id
_entity_poly.type
_entity_poly.pdbx_seq_one_letter_code
_entity_poly.pdbx_strand_id
1 'polypeptide(L)'
;SSDVWSYGVLLWELITGETPYKGFDSLSVAYGVAVNTLTLPIPKTCPEAWGKLMKSCWASDPHNRPGFKDILSNLEDIARSGFTSTPQESFHTMQDGWKKEIAEVLHELRLKEKELRNKEEQLRLIQMQQHEQANNLKIFEQQLRARELELMGRELIIAQTIPKPNKRRNKFKFKPKKDPVQISLPTEFRHTITTIRDQNCVVPTPPGSPAISGLRIVARQLDRGNIRP
;
A
#
# COMPACT_ATOMS: atom_id res chain seq x y z
N SER A 1 26.03 8.07 25.87
CA SER A 1 26.37 9.49 26.12
C SER A 1 26.08 10.34 24.89
N SER A 2 25.46 11.53 25.04
CA SER A 2 25.26 12.51 23.95
C SER A 2 26.57 13.15 23.50
N ASP A 3 27.48 13.44 24.44
CA ASP A 3 28.75 14.12 24.15
C ASP A 3 29.65 13.26 23.25
N VAL A 4 29.66 11.94 23.48
CA VAL A 4 30.39 10.99 22.65
C VAL A 4 29.85 10.96 21.21
N TRP A 5 28.54 11.09 21.04
CA TRP A 5 27.93 11.13 19.71
C TRP A 5 28.34 12.40 18.96
N SER A 6 28.25 13.56 19.63
CA SER A 6 28.70 14.84 19.09
C SER A 6 30.21 14.84 18.79
N TYR A 7 31.02 14.19 19.62
CA TYR A 7 32.44 14.01 19.35
C TYR A 7 32.69 13.17 18.09
N GLY A 8 31.90 12.12 17.85
CA GLY A 8 31.95 11.37 16.60
C GLY A 8 31.69 12.22 15.36
N VAL A 9 30.75 13.19 15.44
CA VAL A 9 30.50 14.16 14.38
C VAL A 9 31.71 15.08 14.16
N LEU A 10 32.35 15.53 15.24
CA LEU A 10 33.57 16.34 15.14
C LEU A 10 34.73 15.58 14.50
N LEU A 11 34.93 14.30 14.84
CA LEU A 11 35.95 13.47 14.19
C LEU A 11 35.69 13.32 12.69
N TRP A 12 34.43 13.16 12.30
CA TRP A 12 34.02 13.09 10.90
C TRP A 12 34.29 14.41 10.16
N GLU A 13 33.96 15.55 10.76
CA GLU A 13 34.24 16.88 10.19
C GLU A 13 35.75 17.11 10.03
N LEU A 14 36.55 16.71 11.03
CA LEU A 14 38.01 16.86 11.00
C LEU A 14 38.65 16.05 9.87
N ILE A 15 38.26 14.78 9.70
CA ILE A 15 38.89 13.89 8.71
C ILE A 15 38.40 14.18 7.29
N THR A 16 37.12 14.50 7.11
CA THR A 16 36.52 14.73 5.79
C THR A 16 36.63 16.19 5.33
N GLY A 17 36.70 17.14 6.27
CA GLY A 17 36.64 18.57 5.98
C GLY A 17 35.30 19.04 5.43
N GLU A 18 34.23 18.25 5.59
CA GLU A 18 32.89 18.58 5.09
C GLU A 18 31.95 19.03 6.20
N THR A 19 30.94 19.79 5.80
CA THR A 19 29.85 20.19 6.70
C THR A 19 28.89 19.00 6.91
N PRO A 20 28.59 18.61 8.18
CA PRO A 20 27.69 17.51 8.45
C PRO A 20 26.29 17.80 7.89
N TYR A 21 25.70 16.79 7.23
CA TYR A 21 24.35 16.86 6.65
C TYR A 21 24.10 18.07 5.72
N LYS A 22 25.12 18.48 4.96
CA LYS A 22 25.05 19.63 4.04
C LYS A 22 23.81 19.56 3.12
N GLY A 23 22.99 20.62 3.20
CA GLY A 23 21.79 20.76 2.37
C GLY A 23 20.54 20.04 2.90
N PHE A 24 20.57 19.52 4.13
CA PHE A 24 19.37 19.07 4.85
C PHE A 24 18.86 20.15 5.80
N ASP A 25 17.55 20.16 6.05
CA ASP A 25 16.94 21.01 7.08
C ASP A 25 17.25 20.49 8.48
N SER A 26 17.42 21.40 9.44
CA SER A 26 17.79 21.04 10.82
C SER A 26 16.76 20.13 11.49
N LEU A 27 15.47 20.33 11.22
CA LEU A 27 14.41 19.49 11.79
C LEU A 27 14.41 18.09 11.15
N SER A 28 14.61 18.01 9.83
CA SER A 28 14.74 16.72 9.12
C SER A 28 15.93 15.92 9.63
N VAL A 29 17.07 16.57 9.88
CA VAL A 29 18.25 15.92 10.48
C VAL A 29 17.95 15.44 11.89
N ALA A 30 17.38 16.30 12.74
CA ALA A 30 17.05 15.94 14.12
C ALA A 30 16.10 14.74 14.17
N TYR A 31 15.07 14.73 13.34
CA TYR A 31 14.15 13.60 13.23
C TYR A 31 14.86 12.34 12.72
N GLY A 32 15.60 12.43 11.61
CA GLY A 32 16.29 11.29 11.01
C GLY A 32 17.33 10.64 11.93
N VAL A 33 18.06 11.46 12.70
CA VAL A 33 18.99 10.96 13.72
C VAL A 33 18.22 10.32 14.88
N ALA A 34 17.14 10.95 15.36
CA ALA A 34 16.34 10.42 16.46
C ALA A 34 15.70 9.05 16.14
N VAL A 35 15.27 8.84 14.89
CA VAL A 35 14.69 7.56 14.45
C VAL A 35 15.73 6.56 13.90
N ASN A 36 17.03 6.85 14.01
CA ASN A 36 18.14 6.05 13.48
C ASN A 36 18.05 5.76 11.96
N THR A 37 17.42 6.65 11.19
CA THR A 37 17.32 6.51 9.73
C THR A 37 18.39 7.30 8.99
N LEU A 38 19.08 8.21 9.68
CA LEU A 38 20.08 9.09 9.09
C LEU A 38 21.39 9.08 9.90
N THR A 39 22.48 8.67 9.26
CA THR A 39 23.85 8.70 9.79
C THR A 39 24.79 9.33 8.78
N LEU A 40 25.87 9.98 9.24
CA LEU A 40 26.86 10.55 8.32
C LEU A 40 27.55 9.44 7.51
N PRO A 41 27.73 9.63 6.18
CA PRO A 41 28.38 8.64 5.35
C PRO A 41 29.88 8.57 5.68
N ILE A 42 30.39 7.36 5.89
CA ILE A 42 31.82 7.10 6.05
C ILE A 42 32.37 6.65 4.69
N PRO A 43 33.32 7.40 4.08
CA PRO A 43 33.90 7.05 2.79
C PRO A 43 34.52 5.66 2.79
N LYS A 44 34.46 4.94 1.66
CA LYS A 44 34.93 3.54 1.58
C LYS A 44 36.45 3.42 1.76
N THR A 45 37.20 4.42 1.32
CA THR A 45 38.66 4.46 1.41
C THR A 45 39.16 5.14 2.70
N CYS A 46 38.25 5.52 3.60
CA CYS A 46 38.62 6.00 4.93
C CYS A 46 39.32 4.86 5.72
N PRO A 47 40.42 5.12 6.44
CA PRO A 47 41.09 4.07 7.20
C PRO A 47 40.14 3.41 8.19
N GLU A 48 40.19 2.08 8.26
CA GLU A 48 39.19 1.30 9.00
C GLU A 48 39.11 1.67 10.48
N ALA A 49 40.23 2.03 11.10
CA ALA A 49 40.28 2.45 12.50
C ALA A 49 39.44 3.72 12.76
N TRP A 50 39.50 4.71 11.87
CA TRP A 50 38.65 5.91 11.93
C TRP A 50 37.18 5.56 11.73
N GLY A 51 36.88 4.74 10.72
CA GLY A 51 35.52 4.30 10.44
C GLY A 51 34.90 3.54 11.62
N LYS A 52 35.66 2.65 12.27
CA LYS A 52 35.23 1.90 13.46
C LYS A 52 34.96 2.82 14.64
N LEU A 53 35.87 3.77 14.91
CA LEU A 53 35.72 4.73 16.00
C LEU A 53 34.49 5.62 15.82
N MET A 54 34.26 6.15 14.61
CA MET A 54 33.06 6.96 14.33
C MET A 54 31.78 6.13 14.50
N LYS A 55 31.75 4.89 13.98
CA LYS A 55 30.59 3.99 14.12
C LYS A 55 30.28 3.65 15.58
N SER A 56 31.29 3.41 16.42
CA SER A 56 31.07 3.12 17.84
C SER A 56 30.56 4.36 18.60
N CYS A 57 31.03 5.56 18.24
CA CYS A 57 30.49 6.82 18.76
C CYS A 57 29.02 7.04 18.38
N TRP A 58 28.59 6.57 17.21
CA TRP A 58 27.21 6.69 16.71
C TRP A 58 26.30 5.50 17.01
N ALA A 59 26.67 4.64 17.98
CA ALA A 59 25.79 3.55 18.40
C ALA A 59 24.41 4.09 18.85
N SER A 60 23.33 3.44 18.40
CA SER A 60 21.96 3.84 18.75
C SER A 60 21.72 3.78 20.26
N ASP A 61 22.20 2.72 20.91
CA ASP A 61 22.18 2.60 22.36
C ASP A 61 23.29 3.48 22.99
N PRO A 62 22.95 4.46 23.85
CA PRO A 62 23.91 5.29 24.54
C PRO A 62 24.91 4.54 25.42
N HIS A 63 24.58 3.33 25.88
CA HIS A 63 25.45 2.49 26.72
C HIS A 63 26.51 1.73 25.92
N ASN A 64 26.27 1.49 24.63
CA ASN A 64 27.23 0.83 23.74
C ASN A 64 28.30 1.79 23.20
N ARG A 65 28.18 3.10 23.50
CA ARG A 65 29.15 4.11 23.07
C ARG A 65 30.40 4.04 23.96
N PRO A 66 31.61 4.13 23.39
CA PRO A 66 32.86 4.06 24.15
C PRO A 66 33.00 5.24 25.12
N GLY A 67 33.73 5.05 26.22
CA GLY A 67 34.12 6.15 27.08
C GLY A 67 35.24 6.99 26.46
N PHE A 68 35.45 8.23 26.91
CA PHE A 68 36.53 9.08 26.40
C PHE A 68 37.93 8.48 26.61
N LYS A 69 38.14 7.64 27.64
CA LYS A 69 39.38 6.90 27.83
C LYS A 69 39.63 5.90 26.70
N ASP A 70 38.59 5.17 26.29
CA ASP A 70 38.68 4.22 25.19
C ASP A 70 38.89 4.94 23.86
N ILE A 71 38.17 6.04 23.64
CA ILE A 71 38.33 6.92 22.47
C ILE A 71 39.78 7.41 22.37
N LEU A 72 40.36 7.89 23.47
CA LEU A 72 41.75 8.35 23.51
C LEU A 72 42.72 7.22 23.17
N SER A 73 42.56 6.03 23.77
CA SER A 73 43.39 4.86 23.44
C SER A 73 43.34 4.52 21.95
N ASN A 74 42.13 4.53 21.35
CA ASN A 74 41.96 4.29 19.92
C ASN A 74 42.65 5.37 19.06
N LEU A 75 42.55 6.65 19.46
CA LEU A 75 43.21 7.75 18.76
C LEU A 75 44.74 7.66 18.87
N GLU A 76 45.28 7.23 20.00
CA GLU A 76 46.72 6.99 20.16
C GLU A 76 47.20 5.82 19.29
N ASP A 77 46.41 4.75 19.17
CA ASP A 77 46.71 3.64 18.26
C ASP A 77 46.70 4.09 16.80
N ILE A 78 45.71 4.92 16.42
CA ILE A 78 45.65 5.56 15.11
C ILE A 78 46.85 6.48 14.89
N ALA A 79 47.25 7.25 15.90
CA ALA A 79 48.39 8.17 15.81
C ALA A 79 49.72 7.43 15.60
N ARG A 80 49.85 6.24 16.21
CA ARG A 80 51.00 5.33 16.01
C ARG A 80 50.94 4.58 14.68
N SER A 81 49.82 4.59 13.97
CA SER A 81 49.69 4.00 12.64
C SER A 81 50.38 4.85 11.57
N GLY A 82 50.74 4.25 10.44
CA GLY A 82 51.36 4.97 9.32
C GLY A 82 50.45 6.03 8.67
N PHE A 83 49.17 6.09 9.03
CA PHE A 83 48.22 7.08 8.50
C PHE A 83 48.62 8.52 8.84
N THR A 84 49.08 8.78 10.06
CA THR A 84 49.52 10.14 10.45
C THR A 84 50.86 10.53 9.82
N SER A 85 51.59 9.55 9.29
CA SER A 85 52.86 9.76 8.59
C SER A 85 52.69 9.91 7.07
N THR A 86 51.46 9.84 6.54
CA THR A 86 51.24 10.00 5.10
C THR A 86 51.59 11.42 4.64
N PRO A 87 52.26 11.58 3.48
CA PRO A 87 52.50 12.91 2.93
C PRO A 87 51.21 13.72 2.74
N GLN A 88 51.28 15.03 3.00
CA GLN A 88 50.14 15.95 2.89
C GLN A 88 49.39 15.84 1.56
N GLU A 89 50.12 15.82 0.43
CA GLU A 89 49.53 15.70 -0.91
C GLU A 89 48.68 14.43 -1.09
N SER A 90 49.16 13.31 -0.55
CA SER A 90 48.43 12.04 -0.58
C SER A 90 47.16 12.11 0.27
N PHE A 91 47.23 12.75 1.44
CA PHE A 91 46.07 12.95 2.30
C PHE A 91 45.01 13.84 1.62
N HIS A 92 45.39 15.00 1.06
CA HIS A 92 44.46 15.90 0.37
C HIS A 92 43.80 15.23 -0.82
N THR A 93 44.55 14.44 -1.60
CA THR A 93 43.98 13.67 -2.72
C THR A 93 42.92 12.67 -2.26
N MET A 94 43.16 11.95 -1.17
CA MET A 94 42.16 11.04 -0.58
C MET A 94 40.96 11.82 -0.05
N GLN A 95 41.20 12.93 0.65
CA GLN A 95 40.16 13.78 1.22
C GLN A 95 39.26 14.35 0.13
N ASP A 96 39.80 14.79 -1.01
CA ASP A 96 39.00 15.25 -2.15
C ASP A 96 38.15 14.14 -2.76
N GLY A 97 38.67 12.91 -2.78
CA GLY A 97 37.87 11.72 -3.13
C GLY A 97 36.71 11.51 -2.16
N TRP A 98 36.97 11.60 -0.85
CA TRP A 98 35.95 11.49 0.19
C TRP A 98 34.88 12.57 0.08
N LYS A 99 35.26 13.83 -0.17
CA LYS A 99 34.32 14.94 -0.36
C LYS A 99 33.33 14.67 -1.49
N LYS A 100 33.82 14.16 -2.63
CA LYS A 100 32.98 13.77 -3.77
C LYS A 100 32.03 12.63 -3.42
N GLU A 101 32.54 11.57 -2.80
CA GLU A 101 31.72 10.41 -2.37
C GLU A 101 30.63 10.84 -1.38
N ILE A 102 30.97 11.64 -0.37
CA ILE A 102 30.03 12.18 0.62
C ILE A 102 28.97 13.04 -0.06
N ALA A 103 29.38 13.96 -0.95
CA ALA A 103 28.46 14.84 -1.65
C ALA A 103 27.46 14.05 -2.52
N GLU A 104 27.93 13.00 -3.19
CA GLU A 104 27.09 12.11 -3.98
C GLU A 104 26.08 11.36 -3.10
N VAL A 105 26.52 10.75 -2.00
CA VAL A 105 25.62 10.06 -1.06
C VAL A 105 24.57 10.99 -0.47
N LEU A 106 24.97 12.19 -0.03
CA LEU A 106 24.03 13.18 0.49
C LEU A 106 23.08 13.71 -0.59
N HIS A 107 23.52 13.78 -1.85
CA HIS A 107 22.65 14.12 -2.96
C HIS A 107 21.61 13.02 -3.22
N GLU A 108 22.03 11.76 -3.29
CA GLU A 108 21.12 10.63 -3.44
C GLU A 108 20.09 10.55 -2.32
N LEU A 109 20.50 10.76 -1.07
CA LEU A 109 19.58 10.75 0.07
C LEU A 109 18.49 11.81 -0.07
N ARG A 110 18.82 13.01 -0.58
CA ARG A 110 17.82 14.06 -0.84
C ARG A 110 16.87 13.70 -1.97
N LEU A 111 17.37 13.08 -3.04
CA LEU A 111 16.53 12.61 -4.14
C LEU A 111 15.55 11.53 -3.66
N LYS A 112 16.06 10.55 -2.90
CA LYS A 112 15.25 9.48 -2.29
C LYS A 112 14.21 10.02 -1.33
N GLU A 113 14.56 11.00 -0.49
CA GLU A 113 13.60 11.66 0.42
C GLU A 113 12.46 12.36 -0.36
N LYS A 114 12.78 13.07 -1.45
CA LYS A 114 11.78 13.69 -2.33
C LYS A 114 10.87 12.63 -2.99
N GLU A 115 11.47 11.55 -3.49
CA GLU A 115 10.72 10.45 -4.11
C GLU A 115 9.78 9.78 -3.10
N LEU A 116 10.24 9.52 -1.88
CA LEU A 116 9.43 8.94 -0.80
C LEU A 116 8.26 9.86 -0.45
N ARG A 117 8.48 11.16 -0.29
CA ARG A 117 7.39 12.13 -0.06
C ARG A 117 6.31 12.07 -1.13
N ASN A 118 6.72 12.04 -2.41
CA ASN A 118 5.77 11.96 -3.52
C ASN A 118 4.99 10.63 -3.49
N LYS A 119 5.65 9.51 -3.19
CA LYS A 119 4.99 8.21 -3.07
C LYS A 119 4.01 8.17 -1.91
N GLU A 120 4.38 8.72 -0.75
CA GLU A 120 3.49 8.82 0.41
C GLU A 120 2.23 9.63 0.11
N GLU A 121 2.36 10.74 -0.62
CA GLU A 121 1.21 11.54 -1.06
C GLU A 121 0.29 10.75 -2.00
N GLN A 122 0.85 10.06 -3.00
CA GLN A 122 0.08 9.20 -3.89
C GLN A 122 -0.67 8.10 -3.14
N LEU A 123 0.01 7.44 -2.18
CA LEU A 123 -0.60 6.40 -1.36
C LEU A 123 -1.77 6.95 -0.54
N ARG A 124 -1.64 8.15 0.06
CA ARG A 124 -2.74 8.80 0.78
C ARG A 124 -3.93 9.08 -0.12
N LEU A 125 -3.71 9.57 -1.33
CA LEU A 125 -4.79 9.83 -2.29
C LEU A 125 -5.54 8.55 -2.67
N ILE A 126 -4.79 7.49 -2.98
CA ILE A 126 -5.38 6.18 -3.30
C ILE A 126 -6.16 5.64 -2.09
N GLN A 127 -5.62 5.76 -0.88
CA GLN A 127 -6.28 5.31 0.33
C GLN A 127 -7.59 6.08 0.58
N MET A 128 -7.60 7.40 0.36
CA MET A 128 -8.83 8.21 0.44
C MET A 128 -9.86 7.77 -0.58
N GLN A 129 -9.47 7.56 -1.84
CA GLN A 129 -10.37 7.10 -2.90
C GLN A 129 -10.96 5.73 -2.58
N GLN A 130 -10.13 4.78 -2.11
CA GLN A 130 -10.60 3.46 -1.69
C GLN A 130 -11.57 3.55 -0.51
N HIS A 131 -11.28 4.41 0.47
CA HIS A 131 -12.15 4.65 1.61
C HIS A 131 -13.52 5.18 1.17
N GLU A 132 -13.55 6.13 0.24
CA GLU A 132 -14.78 6.66 -0.35
C GLU A 132 -15.56 5.59 -1.10
N GLN A 133 -14.90 4.82 -1.97
CA GLN A 133 -15.53 3.70 -2.69
C GLN A 133 -16.12 2.68 -1.72
N ALA A 134 -15.40 2.33 -0.65
CA ALA A 134 -15.89 1.42 0.38
C ALA A 134 -17.12 1.97 1.11
N ASN A 135 -17.14 3.27 1.41
CA ASN A 135 -18.29 3.92 2.04
C ASN A 135 -19.51 3.94 1.11
N ASN A 136 -19.32 4.26 -0.16
CA ASN A 136 -20.39 4.21 -1.16
C ASN A 136 -20.99 2.80 -1.29
N LEU A 137 -20.13 1.77 -1.36
CA LEU A 137 -20.58 0.38 -1.39
C LEU A 137 -21.38 0.00 -0.15
N LYS A 138 -20.95 0.41 1.05
CA LYS A 138 -21.69 0.18 2.30
C LYS A 138 -23.07 0.83 2.28
N ILE A 139 -23.17 2.06 1.76
CA ILE A 139 -24.44 2.76 1.63
C ILE A 139 -25.37 1.98 0.68
N PHE A 140 -24.88 1.58 -0.49
CA PHE A 140 -25.67 0.77 -1.43
C PHE A 140 -26.10 -0.56 -0.82
N GLU A 141 -25.22 -1.22 -0.08
CA GLU A 141 -25.53 -2.47 0.60
C GLU A 141 -26.65 -2.30 1.65
N GLN A 142 -26.61 -1.20 2.42
CA GLN A 142 -27.67 -0.88 3.39
C GLN A 142 -29.01 -0.59 2.70
N GLN A 143 -28.99 0.15 1.58
CA GLN A 143 -30.19 0.41 0.79
C GLN A 143 -30.78 -0.88 0.22
N LEU A 144 -29.93 -1.79 -0.26
CA LEU A 144 -30.36 -3.09 -0.76
C LEU A 144 -31.01 -3.91 0.37
N ARG A 145 -30.35 -4.02 1.52
CA ARG A 145 -30.90 -4.69 2.71
C ARG A 145 -32.25 -4.11 3.16
N ALA A 146 -32.39 -2.79 3.18
CA ALA A 146 -33.64 -2.13 3.55
C ALA A 146 -34.78 -2.48 2.57
N ARG A 147 -34.48 -2.51 1.26
CA ARG A 147 -35.46 -2.86 0.23
C ARG A 147 -35.86 -4.33 0.30
N GLU A 148 -34.92 -5.23 0.55
CA GLU A 148 -35.21 -6.66 0.76
C GLU A 148 -36.17 -6.86 1.95
N LEU A 149 -35.94 -6.14 3.06
CA LEU A 149 -36.82 -6.18 4.22
C LEU A 149 -38.23 -5.69 3.92
N GLU A 150 -38.36 -4.60 3.14
CA GLU A 150 -39.66 -4.07 2.71
C GLU A 150 -40.43 -5.09 1.85
N LEU A 151 -39.75 -5.74 0.90
CA LEU A 151 -40.34 -6.76 0.04
C LEU A 151 -40.83 -7.96 0.86
N MET A 152 -40.00 -8.48 1.76
CA MET A 152 -40.35 -9.57 2.68
C MET A 152 -41.58 -9.21 3.53
N GLY A 153 -41.66 -7.97 4.03
CA GLY A 153 -42.82 -7.48 4.77
C GLY A 153 -44.10 -7.51 3.95
N ARG A 154 -44.05 -7.05 2.69
CA ARG A 154 -45.20 -7.12 1.76
C ARG A 154 -45.61 -8.56 1.46
N GLU A 155 -44.64 -9.45 1.20
CA GLU A 155 -44.90 -10.87 0.96
C GLU A 155 -45.62 -11.53 2.15
N LEU A 156 -45.18 -11.25 3.38
CA LEU A 156 -45.84 -11.75 4.59
C LEU A 156 -47.28 -11.26 4.72
N ILE A 157 -47.55 -9.98 4.40
CA ILE A 157 -48.92 -9.44 4.41
C ILE A 157 -49.79 -10.16 3.38
N ILE A 158 -49.29 -10.40 2.17
CA ILE A 158 -50.00 -11.16 1.14
C ILE A 158 -50.26 -12.59 1.64
N ALA A 159 -49.26 -13.26 2.20
CA ALA A 159 -49.40 -14.62 2.72
C ALA A 159 -50.44 -14.74 3.86
N GLN A 160 -50.58 -13.72 4.71
CA GLN A 160 -51.58 -13.70 5.78
C GLN A 160 -53.00 -13.36 5.30
N THR A 161 -53.11 -12.57 4.21
CA THR A 161 -54.39 -12.13 3.65
C THR A 161 -54.96 -13.08 2.59
N ILE A 162 -54.18 -14.04 2.09
CA ILE A 162 -54.70 -15.15 1.27
C ILE A 162 -55.65 -15.99 2.15
N PRO A 163 -56.97 -16.03 1.86
CA PRO A 163 -57.90 -16.85 2.62
C PRO A 163 -57.50 -18.33 2.48
N LYS A 164 -57.36 -19.04 3.60
CA LYS A 164 -57.22 -20.51 3.58
C LYS A 164 -58.39 -21.09 2.78
N PRO A 165 -58.16 -21.86 1.70
CA PRO A 165 -59.25 -22.35 0.88
C PRO A 165 -60.17 -23.20 1.75
N ASN A 166 -61.43 -22.81 1.87
CA ASN A 166 -62.44 -23.65 2.49
C ASN A 166 -62.51 -24.96 1.71
N LYS A 167 -62.25 -26.09 2.37
CA LYS A 167 -62.52 -27.42 1.80
C LYS A 167 -64.03 -27.52 1.56
N ARG A 168 -64.45 -27.16 0.36
CA ARG A 168 -65.84 -27.27 -0.07
C ARG A 168 -66.18 -28.76 -0.11
N ARG A 169 -66.97 -29.24 0.86
CA ARG A 169 -67.46 -30.62 0.91
C ARG A 169 -68.53 -30.81 -0.17
N ASN A 170 -68.11 -30.85 -1.43
CA ASN A 170 -68.99 -31.21 -2.54
C ASN A 170 -69.33 -32.70 -2.41
N LYS A 171 -70.58 -33.00 -2.08
CA LYS A 171 -71.19 -34.32 -2.35
C LYS A 171 -71.50 -34.43 -3.85
N PHE A 172 -70.49 -34.39 -4.69
CA PHE A 172 -70.61 -34.89 -6.05
C PHE A 172 -69.80 -36.18 -6.13
N LYS A 173 -70.50 -37.28 -6.41
CA LYS A 173 -69.89 -38.57 -6.69
C LYS A 173 -69.08 -38.44 -7.99
N PHE A 174 -67.81 -38.10 -7.86
CA PHE A 174 -66.85 -38.25 -8.94
C PHE A 174 -66.62 -39.75 -9.13
N LYS A 175 -67.12 -40.32 -10.22
CA LYS A 175 -66.61 -41.61 -10.72
C LYS A 175 -65.26 -41.31 -11.38
N PRO A 176 -64.16 -41.97 -10.99
CA PRO A 176 -62.89 -41.76 -11.66
C PRO A 176 -63.00 -42.37 -13.06
N LYS A 177 -62.99 -41.55 -14.11
CA LYS A 177 -62.53 -42.04 -15.41
C LYS A 177 -61.01 -42.11 -15.32
N LYS A 178 -60.49 -43.34 -15.46
CA LYS A 178 -59.08 -43.63 -15.69
C LYS A 178 -58.72 -43.08 -17.07
N ASP A 179 -58.24 -41.85 -17.13
CA ASP A 179 -57.38 -41.39 -18.22
C ASP A 179 -56.36 -40.43 -17.60
N PRO A 180 -55.04 -40.67 -17.74
CA PRO A 180 -54.02 -39.84 -17.11
C PRO A 180 -53.91 -38.53 -17.89
N VAL A 181 -54.63 -37.50 -17.45
CA VAL A 181 -54.39 -36.14 -17.95
C VAL A 181 -53.10 -35.63 -17.32
N GLN A 182 -52.00 -35.74 -18.05
CA GLN A 182 -50.75 -35.04 -17.74
C GLN A 182 -50.93 -33.56 -18.03
N ILE A 183 -51.20 -32.77 -16.98
CA ILE A 183 -51.07 -31.32 -17.07
C ILE A 183 -49.61 -31.03 -16.75
N SER A 184 -48.80 -30.80 -17.78
CA SER A 184 -47.39 -30.42 -17.63
C SER A 184 -47.28 -29.06 -16.91
N LEU A 185 -46.22 -28.90 -16.12
CA LEU A 185 -45.81 -27.58 -15.60
C LEU A 185 -45.66 -26.61 -16.78
N PRO A 186 -45.92 -25.29 -16.60
CA PRO A 186 -45.67 -24.32 -17.66
C PRO A 186 -44.17 -24.39 -18.00
N THR A 187 -43.86 -25.00 -19.14
CA THR A 187 -42.49 -25.37 -19.53
C THR A 187 -41.84 -24.28 -20.40
N GLU A 188 -42.39 -23.05 -20.47
CA GLU A 188 -41.89 -22.05 -21.41
C GLU A 188 -41.72 -20.61 -20.89
N PHE A 189 -41.58 -20.38 -19.58
CA PHE A 189 -40.90 -19.15 -19.14
C PHE A 189 -39.38 -19.34 -19.17
N ARG A 190 -38.83 -19.44 -20.39
CA ARG A 190 -37.39 -19.29 -20.62
C ARG A 190 -37.05 -17.81 -20.69
N HIS A 191 -36.42 -17.26 -19.65
CA HIS A 191 -35.63 -16.05 -19.82
C HIS A 191 -34.37 -16.42 -20.61
N THR A 192 -34.36 -16.19 -21.91
CA THR A 192 -33.14 -16.33 -22.72
C THR A 192 -32.24 -15.12 -22.42
N ILE A 193 -31.41 -15.24 -21.39
CA ILE A 193 -30.33 -14.28 -21.12
C ILE A 193 -29.19 -14.64 -22.08
N THR A 194 -29.17 -14.00 -23.24
CA THR A 194 -28.05 -14.12 -24.17
C THR A 194 -26.94 -13.15 -23.76
N THR A 195 -25.85 -13.68 -23.21
CA THR A 195 -24.60 -12.95 -23.03
C THR A 195 -23.85 -12.88 -24.36
N ILE A 196 -23.71 -11.68 -24.91
CA ILE A 196 -22.82 -11.42 -26.05
C ILE A 196 -21.44 -11.09 -25.47
N ARG A 197 -20.39 -11.79 -25.94
CA ARG A 197 -18.99 -11.40 -25.67
C ARG A 197 -18.67 -10.19 -26.54
N ASP A 198 -18.59 -9.01 -25.93
CA ASP A 198 -18.06 -7.83 -26.60
C ASP A 198 -16.53 -7.94 -26.64
N GLN A 199 -15.96 -8.14 -27.83
CA GLN A 199 -14.50 -8.20 -28.03
C GLN A 199 -13.82 -6.81 -28.02
N ASN A 200 -14.57 -5.71 -27.89
CA ASN A 200 -14.02 -4.35 -28.04
C ASN A 200 -14.14 -3.43 -26.80
N CYS A 201 -14.56 -3.91 -25.63
CA CYS A 201 -14.53 -3.10 -24.41
C CYS A 201 -13.30 -3.43 -23.55
N VAL A 202 -12.20 -2.75 -23.82
CA VAL A 202 -11.02 -2.74 -22.95
C VAL A 202 -11.34 -1.83 -21.76
N VAL A 203 -11.73 -2.42 -20.64
CA VAL A 203 -11.78 -1.72 -19.35
C VAL A 203 -10.37 -1.81 -18.75
N PRO A 204 -9.70 -0.68 -18.44
CA PRO A 204 -8.35 -0.73 -17.89
C PRO A 204 -8.39 -1.30 -16.46
N THR A 205 -7.88 -2.51 -16.30
CA THR A 205 -7.71 -3.19 -15.00
C THR A 205 -6.31 -2.94 -14.42
N PRO A 206 -6.17 -2.77 -13.09
CA PRO A 206 -4.88 -2.58 -12.43
C PRO A 206 -3.99 -3.85 -12.50
N PRO A 207 -2.66 -3.71 -12.42
CA PRO A 207 -1.73 -4.82 -12.66
C PRO A 207 -1.81 -5.88 -11.54
N GLY A 208 -2.04 -7.13 -11.94
CA GLY A 208 -1.97 -8.30 -11.05
C GLY A 208 -3.28 -9.08 -10.83
N SER A 209 -4.41 -8.64 -11.42
CA SER A 209 -5.68 -9.39 -11.38
C SER A 209 -6.00 -10.05 -12.72
N PRO A 210 -6.63 -11.25 -12.77
CA PRO A 210 -7.06 -11.86 -14.02
C PRO A 210 -8.12 -11.00 -14.70
N ALA A 211 -8.02 -10.84 -16.03
CA ALA A 211 -8.94 -10.03 -16.82
C ALA A 211 -10.36 -10.60 -16.74
N ILE A 212 -11.30 -9.82 -16.21
CA ILE A 212 -12.72 -10.20 -16.19
C ILE A 212 -13.35 -9.70 -17.49
N SER A 213 -13.77 -10.63 -18.35
CA SER A 213 -14.51 -10.30 -19.57
C SER A 213 -15.83 -9.63 -19.20
N GLY A 214 -15.99 -8.36 -19.58
CA GLY A 214 -17.21 -7.60 -19.32
C GLY A 214 -18.42 -8.24 -19.97
N LEU A 215 -19.35 -8.75 -19.17
CA LEU A 215 -20.64 -9.25 -19.63
C LEU A 215 -21.71 -8.19 -19.35
N ARG A 216 -22.38 -7.71 -20.39
CA ARG A 216 -23.55 -6.82 -20.28
C ARG A 216 -24.81 -7.58 -20.63
N ILE A 217 -25.84 -7.48 -19.78
CA ILE A 217 -27.15 -8.08 -20.00
C ILE A 217 -27.97 -7.12 -20.87
N VAL A 218 -28.51 -7.60 -21.99
CA VAL A 218 -29.43 -6.83 -22.86
C VAL A 218 -30.71 -7.62 -23.05
N ALA A 219 -31.85 -7.03 -22.70
CA ALA A 219 -33.17 -7.59 -22.97
C ALA A 219 -33.64 -7.18 -24.38
N ARG A 220 -33.89 -8.14 -25.28
CA ARG A 220 -34.60 -7.87 -26.54
C ARG A 220 -36.10 -7.95 -26.29
N GLN A 221 -36.81 -6.84 -26.54
CA GLN A 221 -38.27 -6.88 -26.73
C GLN A 221 -38.58 -7.64 -28.02
N LEU A 222 -39.38 -8.71 -27.93
CA LEU A 222 -39.95 -9.37 -29.09
C LEU A 222 -41.08 -8.51 -29.65
N ASP A 223 -40.93 -8.12 -30.92
CA ASP A 223 -41.95 -7.40 -31.70
C ASP A 223 -43.28 -8.14 -31.65
N ARG A 224 -44.34 -7.40 -31.28
CA ARG A 224 -45.72 -7.86 -31.42
C ARG A 224 -46.01 -8.01 -32.91
N GLY A 225 -46.35 -9.24 -33.32
CA GLY A 225 -46.85 -9.55 -34.65
C GLY A 225 -47.96 -8.58 -35.07
N ASN A 226 -47.74 -7.96 -36.22
CA ASN A 226 -48.64 -7.02 -36.87
C ASN A 226 -49.83 -7.82 -37.45
N ILE A 227 -50.99 -7.70 -36.82
CA ILE A 227 -52.28 -8.15 -37.37
C ILE A 227 -52.78 -7.06 -38.31
N ARG A 228 -53.02 -7.38 -39.59
CA ARG A 228 -53.89 -6.61 -40.50
C ARG A 228 -54.60 -7.56 -41.49
N PRO A 229 -55.77 -7.13 -42.01
CA PRO A 229 -56.99 -7.94 -42.11
C PRO A 229 -57.03 -8.93 -43.26
#